data_AF-A0A950FDS4-F1
#
_entry.id   AF-A0A950FDS4-F1
#
_cell.length_a   1.000
_cell.length_b   1.000
_cell.length_c   1.000
_cell.angle_alpha   90.00
_cell.angle_beta   90.00
_cell.angle_gamma   90.00
#
_symmetry.space_group_name_H-M   'P 1'
#
loop_
_entity.id
_entity.type
_entity.pdbx_description
1 polymer ?
#
loop_
_entity_poly.entity_id
_entity_poly.type
_entity_poly.pdbx_seq_one_letter_code
_entity_poly.pdbx_strand_id
1 'polypeptide(L)' 'MSFLDTDFAIDLLREQRRGIVGRAHRKLQQLGDASIRLSLFVACELEAGAALSNSSEEHKRVRRLCQECA' A
#
# COMPACT_ATOMS: atom_id res chain seq x y z
N MET A 1 12.83 4.93 -11.15
CA MET A 1 12.06 5.29 -9.95
C MET A 1 10.60 5.09 -10.29
N SER A 2 9.91 4.23 -9.54
CA SER A 2 8.52 3.85 -9.80
C SER A 2 7.64 4.38 -8.68
N PHE A 3 6.50 4.95 -9.05
CA PHE A 3 5.48 5.38 -8.09
C PHE A 3 4.38 4.33 -8.03
N LEU A 4 3.94 4.00 -6.83
CA LEU A 4 2.73 3.20 -6.65
C LEU A 4 1.52 4.11 -6.78
N ASP A 5 0.53 3.67 -7.55
CA ASP A 5 -0.80 4.25 -7.55
C ASP A 5 -1.62 3.66 -6.39
N THR A 6 -2.71 4.33 -6.03
CA THR A 6 -3.54 3.99 -4.87
C THR A 6 -4.17 2.60 -5.01
N ASP A 7 -4.61 2.22 -6.20
CA ASP A 7 -5.22 0.91 -6.46
C ASP A 7 -4.23 -0.24 -6.20
N PHE A 8 -2.99 -0.11 -6.65
CA PHE A 8 -1.92 -1.09 -6.43
C PHE A 8 -1.57 -1.19 -4.95
N ALA A 9 -1.48 -0.06 -4.24
CA ALA A 9 -1.25 -0.03 -2.80
C ALA A 9 -2.40 -0.71 -2.03
N ILE A 10 -3.65 -0.48 -2.41
CA ILE A 10 -4.83 -1.13 -1.84
C ILE A 10 -4.77 -2.64 -2.07
N ASP A 11 -4.41 -3.09 -3.26
CA ASP A 11 -4.29 -4.52 -3.55
C ASP A 11 -3.19 -5.18 -2.72
N LEU A 12 -2.03 -4.53 -2.54
CA LEU A 12 -0.99 -5.00 -1.62
C LEU A 12 -1.52 -5.15 -0.19
N LEU A 13 -2.23 -4.14 0.32
CA LEU A 13 -2.82 -4.16 1.67
C LEU A 13 -3.87 -5.26 1.83
N ARG A 14 -4.69 -5.52 0.80
CA ARG A 14 -5.70 -6.58 0.78
C ARG A 14 -5.06 -7.96 0.73
N GLU A 15 -4.04 -8.15 -0.11
CA GLU A 15 -3.28 -9.38 -0.22
C GLU A 15 -2.59 -9.70 1.11
N GLN A 16 -1.93 -8.70 1.72
CA GLN A 16 -1.34 -8.81 3.05
C GLN A 16 -2.39 -9.18 4.11
N ARG A 17 -3.54 -8.49 4.14
CA ARG A 17 -4.64 -8.79 5.08
C ARG A 17 -5.12 -10.23 4.99
N ARG A 18 -5.16 -10.79 3.79
CA ARG A 18 -5.62 -12.16 3.52
C ARG A 18 -4.49 -13.20 3.69
N GLY A 19 -3.25 -12.77 3.91
CA GLY A 19 -2.09 -13.66 3.99
C GLY A 19 -1.79 -14.36 2.66
N ILE A 20 -2.12 -13.74 1.53
CA ILE A 20 -1.92 -14.33 0.20
C ILE A 20 -0.83 -13.59 -0.58
N VAL A 21 -0.09 -14.33 -1.41
CA VAL A 21 0.83 -13.75 -2.41
C VAL A 21 0.09 -13.63 -3.74
N GLY A 22 -0.61 -12.52 -3.91
CA GLY A 22 -1.41 -12.23 -5.10
C GLY A 22 -0.60 -11.51 -6.19
N ARG A 23 -1.32 -10.85 -7.11
CA ARG A 23 -0.70 -10.25 -8.30
C ARG A 23 0.10 -9.01 -7.94
N ALA A 24 -0.37 -8.19 -7.01
CA ALA A 24 0.33 -6.98 -6.59
C ALA A 24 1.65 -7.35 -5.91
N HIS A 25 1.63 -8.34 -5.00
CA HIS A 25 2.83 -8.80 -4.32
C HIS A 25 3.86 -9.43 -5.29
N ARG A 26 3.42 -10.25 -6.25
CA ARG A 26 4.31 -10.81 -7.28
C ARG A 26 4.91 -9.73 -8.17
N LYS A 27 4.10 -8.73 -8.56
CA LYS A 27 4.58 -7.61 -9.35
C LYS A 27 5.63 -6.80 -8.58
N LEU A 28 5.40 -6.57 -7.29
CA LEU A 28 6.35 -5.91 -6.40
C LEU A 28 7.68 -6.68 -6.33
N GLN A 29 7.64 -8.00 -6.20
CA GLN A 29 8.84 -8.85 -6.22
C GLN A 29 9.60 -8.77 -7.56
N GLN A 30 8.88 -8.70 -8.68
CA GLN A 30 9.49 -8.55 -10.01
C GLN A 30 10.17 -7.20 -10.23
N LEU A 31 9.83 -6.17 -9.45
CA LEU A 31 10.52 -4.88 -9.50
C LEU A 31 11.92 -4.94 -8.87
N GLY A 32 12.22 -5.98 -8.07
CA GLY A 32 13.52 -6.18 -7.44
C GLY A 32 13.96 -4.96 -6.65
N ASP A 33 15.19 -4.49 -6.92
CA ASP A 33 15.79 -3.34 -6.24
C ASP A 33 15.37 -1.98 -6.82
N ALA A 34 14.36 -1.93 -7.69
CA ALA A 34 13.87 -0.68 -8.21
C ALA A 34 13.39 0.23 -7.06
N SER A 35 13.82 1.49 -7.05
CA SER A 35 13.31 2.44 -6.06
C SER A 35 11.82 2.68 -6.26
N ILE A 36 11.06 2.31 -5.23
CA ILE A 36 9.62 2.52 -5.12
C ILE A 36 9.36 3.71 -4.20
N ARG A 37 8.41 4.55 -4.59
CA ARG A 37 7.96 5.72 -3.83
C ARG A 37 6.45 5.75 -3.78
N LEU A 38 5.92 6.28 -2.70
CA LEU A 38 4.51 6.66 -2.61
C LEU A 38 4.40 8.17 -2.84
N SER A 39 3.41 8.63 -3.61
CA SER A 39 3.14 10.07 -3.69
C SER A 39 2.38 10.53 -2.46
N LEU A 40 2.50 11.82 -2.10
CA LEU A 40 1.70 12.42 -1.03
C LEU A 40 0.19 12.27 -1.29
N PHE A 41 -0.23 12.38 -2.55
CA PHE A 41 -1.64 12.22 -2.94
C PHE A 41 -2.14 10.81 -2.68
N VAL A 42 -1.35 9.78 -3.02
CA VAL A 42 -1.67 8.37 -2.74
C VAL A 42 -1.72 8.12 -1.23
N ALA A 43 -0.80 8.71 -0.45
CA ALA A 43 -0.86 8.64 1.02
C ALA A 43 -2.17 9.23 1.56
N CYS A 44 -2.58 10.41 1.06
CA CYS A 44 -3.83 11.05 1.44
C CYS A 44 -5.06 10.21 1.08
N GLU A 45 -5.08 9.59 -0.10
CA GLU A 45 -6.18 8.72 -0.53
C GLU A 45 -6.30 7.47 0.35
N LEU A 46 -5.16 6.84 0.68
CA LEU A 46 -5.15 5.69 1.59
C LEU A 46 -5.61 6.05 3.01
N GLU A 47 -5.14 7.19 3.55
CA GLU A 47 -5.57 7.69 4.86
C GLU A 47 -7.06 8.06 4.86
N ALA A 48 -7.57 8.69 3.79
CA ALA A 48 -8.99 8.98 3.62
C ALA A 48 -9.83 7.69 3.58
N GLY A 49 -9.37 6.67 2.86
CA GLY A 49 -10.01 5.35 2.83
C GLY A 49 -10.01 4.66 4.19
N ALA A 50 -8.90 4.73 4.93
CA ALA A 50 -8.82 4.19 6.29
C ALA A 50 -9.72 4.95 7.27
N ALA A 51 -9.84 6.27 7.15
CA ALA A 51 -10.71 7.10 7.98
C ALA A 51 -12.20 6.78 7.85
N LEU A 52 -12.62 6.22 6.71
CA LEU A 52 -13.98 5.72 6.48
C LEU A 52 -14.18 4.29 7.00
N SER A 53 -13.12 3.61 7.43
CA SER A 53 -13.19 2.29 8.02
C SER A 53 -13.39 2.35 9.53
N ASN A 54 -14.18 1.41 10.07
CA ASN A 54 -14.30 1.22 11.52
C ASN A 54 -13.15 0.37 12.11
N SER A 55 -12.12 0.04 11.32
CA SER A 55 -11.03 -0.85 11.71
C SER A 55 -9.76 -0.09 12.07
N SER A 56 -9.42 -0.03 13.36
CA SER A 56 -8.15 0.53 13.85
C SER A 56 -6.92 -0.18 13.26
N GLU A 57 -7.06 -1.45 12.86
CA GLU A 57 -6.01 -2.21 12.18
C GLU A 57 -5.77 -1.74 10.74
N GLU A 58 -6.78 -1.23 10.04
CA GLU A 58 -6.59 -0.68 8.70
C GLU A 58 -5.83 0.64 8.74
N HIS A 59 -6.11 1.50 9.74
CA HIS A 59 -5.30 2.70 10.00
C HIS A 59 -3.83 2.36 10.26
N LYS A 60 -3.54 1.36 11.10
CA LYS A 60 -2.16 0.95 11.41
C LYS A 60 -1.43 0.46 10.16
N ARG A 61 -2.10 -0.30 9.29
CA ARG A 61 -1.51 -0.83 8.05
C ARG A 61 -1.21 0.28 7.04
N VAL A 62 -2.15 1.20 6.82
CA VAL A 62 -1.95 2.35 5.94
C VAL A 62 -0.79 3.21 6.43
N ARG A 63 -0.76 3.53 7.74
CA ARG A 63 0.32 4.32 8.32
C ARG A 63 1.69 3.65 8.15
N ARG A 64 1.77 2.33 8.39
CA ARG A 64 3.01 1.57 8.17
C ARG A 64 3.47 1.65 6.71
N LEU A 65 2.56 1.42 5.76
CA LEU A 65 2.88 1.50 4.34
C LEU A 65 3.42 2.89 3.96
N CYS A 66 2.80 3.95 4.47
CA CYS A 66 3.25 5.33 4.21
C CYS A 66 4.63 5.62 4.82
N GLN A 67 4.95 5.05 5.99
CA GLN A 67 6.25 5.22 6.64
C GLN A 67 7.39 4.46 5.95
N GLU A 68 7.09 3.29 5.38
CA GLU A 68 8.08 2.46 4.67
C GLU A 68 8.39 2.97 3.25
N CYS A 69 7.49 3.78 2.67
CA CYS A 69 7.59 4.27 1.29
C CYS A 69 7.79 5.80 1.16
N ALA A 70 7.89 6.52 2.28
CA ALA A 70 8.28 7.94 2.34
C ALA A 70 9.80 8.11 2.15
#